data_AF-A0A353JAL5-F1
#
_entry.id   AF-A0A353JAL5-F1
#
_cell.length_a   1.000
_cell.length_b   1.000
_cell.length_c   1.000
_cell.angle_alpha   90.00
_cell.angle_beta   90.00
_cell.angle_gamma   90.00
#
_symmetry.space_group_name_H-M   'P 1'
#
loop_
_entity.id
_entity.type
_entity.pdbx_description
1 polymer ?
#
loop_
_entity_poly.entity_id
_entity_poly.type
_entity_poly.pdbx_seq_one_letter_code
_entity_poly.pdbx_strand_id
1 'polypeptide(L)'
;MKKTFVLLALFSNFLGFNSQTRDFQLEATTINHIDESVNKLKTINKRYSISKVKNEYNNNNPCSSKPYFDQTYFEGRTETEKFQNYNFSMKDYFENMFYFSSYNSMGSCGYVSLIQTMSYYDTFYNDDIIPNIYEFNESTAKNKNDLKYKSPGVMRLPYNDSVYLSYYDFCNKTQNYDLQAKLTILNNINENTYNIKKFYASTNGWNYNKILNSFYGSNIILTNDYSFKTQNEYIETIKSIIDSGNPAILHIMKNRIGGEDRHAVVAYDYDENGIYANFGHGQSSTKKLIYSDGYDCIYGIFTLDFSSFDHKHSNNYVIDGFSYCGCNMPGEVSFKVAPNWINVPPRLYWMKQPGQNNFYTVEFKSWKNGKSIITRNTMGNAFTLSFNQWKRVIDACDDKIYISVTVTNNGNILAITETEIDKPTQYLDYITIAPDQYGFYDGYPTNALSLNNYTYIPTLDNGYAFRTLRFRAGYIHKEYVVLSCIRDNYSYASLEYAFSTPVTKIEVDLSFWRDKAYELFTKDSDKAELQIWKDYENPTNENYGEWVKKFDLLSSETNLPEDRNNQTTYTIEFDTPVYGFRFCLSVEARENVTTNKGRICIGDM
;
A
#
# COMPACT_ATOMS: atom_id res chain seq x y z
N MET A 1 -57.91 -43.76 -10.45
CA MET A 1 -57.40 -43.75 -9.05
C MET A 1 -57.30 -42.27 -8.65
N LYS A 2 -58.21 -41.71 -7.84
CA LYS A 2 -58.24 -41.73 -6.34
C LYS A 2 -56.88 -41.26 -5.78
N LYS A 3 -56.70 -40.20 -4.97
CA LYS A 3 -57.53 -39.38 -4.05
C LYS A 3 -56.74 -38.05 -3.81
N THR A 4 -57.32 -36.85 -3.80
CA THR A 4 -58.09 -36.17 -2.71
C THR A 4 -57.23 -35.75 -1.51
N PHE A 5 -57.05 -34.45 -1.28
CA PHE A 5 -57.78 -33.72 -0.22
C PHE A 5 -57.76 -32.19 -0.41
N VAL A 6 -58.98 -31.66 -0.40
CA VAL A 6 -59.40 -30.26 -0.25
C VAL A 6 -59.67 -30.04 1.23
N LEU A 7 -59.31 -28.87 1.80
CA LEU A 7 -60.14 -28.06 2.73
C LEU A 7 -59.26 -27.02 3.43
N LEU A 8 -59.52 -25.73 3.19
CA LEU A 8 -60.00 -24.74 4.17
C LEU A 8 -59.89 -23.34 3.58
N ALA A 9 -60.95 -22.96 2.86
CA ALA A 9 -61.43 -21.59 2.84
C ALA A 9 -62.61 -21.53 3.81
N LEU A 10 -62.60 -20.54 4.72
CA LEU A 10 -63.75 -19.85 5.33
C LEU A 10 -63.28 -19.25 6.65
N PHE A 11 -63.04 -17.93 6.67
CA PHE A 11 -63.48 -16.96 7.69
C PHE A 11 -62.71 -15.65 7.49
N SER A 12 -63.32 -14.69 6.79
CA SER A 12 -63.35 -13.26 7.14
C SER A 12 -63.87 -12.42 5.96
N ASN A 13 -65.18 -12.41 5.79
CA ASN A 13 -65.88 -11.21 5.34
C ASN A 13 -66.18 -10.39 6.59
N PHE A 14 -65.51 -9.25 6.78
CA PHE A 14 -66.08 -8.13 7.53
C PHE A 14 -65.44 -6.83 7.01
N LEU A 15 -66.30 -5.96 6.47
CA LEU A 15 -66.10 -4.54 6.13
C LEU A 15 -65.42 -4.20 4.79
N GLY A 16 -66.20 -4.22 3.72
CA GLY A 16 -66.78 -2.98 3.17
C GLY A 16 -65.85 -1.95 2.50
N PHE A 17 -66.09 -1.80 1.19
CA PHE A 17 -66.01 -0.60 0.33
C PHE A 17 -64.93 -0.49 -0.77
N ASN A 18 -65.52 -0.40 -1.98
CA ASN A 18 -65.16 0.32 -3.20
C ASN A 18 -64.22 -0.31 -4.24
N SER A 19 -64.92 -0.82 -5.26
CA SER A 19 -64.56 -1.04 -6.64
C SER A 19 -64.10 0.23 -7.37
N GLN A 20 -63.10 0.08 -8.24
CA GLN A 20 -63.24 0.43 -9.66
C GLN A 20 -62.26 -0.38 -10.50
N THR A 21 -62.84 -1.30 -11.27
CA THR A 21 -62.24 -2.15 -12.29
C THR A 21 -62.07 -1.39 -13.60
N ARG A 22 -60.86 -1.34 -14.16
CA ARG A 22 -60.61 -1.29 -15.60
C ARG A 22 -59.26 -1.94 -15.91
N ASP A 23 -59.31 -3.20 -16.33
CA ASP A 23 -58.23 -3.83 -17.10
C ASP A 23 -58.80 -4.96 -17.96
N PHE A 24 -58.03 -5.34 -18.97
CA PHE A 24 -58.22 -6.36 -20.02
C PHE A 24 -58.63 -5.87 -21.41
N GLN A 25 -57.68 -5.19 -22.09
CA GLN A 25 -57.57 -5.28 -23.55
C GLN A 25 -56.14 -5.10 -24.12
N LEU A 26 -55.08 -5.40 -23.36
CA LEU A 26 -53.68 -5.08 -23.76
C LEU A 26 -52.68 -6.26 -23.74
N GLU A 27 -53.12 -7.51 -23.80
CA GLU A 27 -52.20 -8.68 -23.77
C GLU A 27 -52.05 -9.45 -25.10
N ALA A 28 -52.78 -9.10 -26.16
CA ALA A 28 -52.69 -9.86 -27.42
C ALA A 28 -51.59 -9.37 -28.40
N THR A 29 -51.17 -8.11 -28.32
CA THR A 29 -50.19 -7.52 -29.26
C THR A 29 -48.74 -7.71 -28.82
N THR A 30 -48.47 -7.82 -27.52
CA THR A 30 -47.11 -7.94 -26.98
C THR A 30 -46.54 -9.35 -27.15
N ILE A 31 -47.39 -10.38 -27.16
CA ILE A 31 -46.96 -11.79 -27.32
C ILE A 31 -46.53 -12.08 -28.77
N ASN A 32 -47.20 -11.49 -29.77
CA ASN A 32 -46.85 -11.70 -31.18
C ASN A 32 -45.51 -11.05 -31.59
N HIS A 33 -45.11 -9.93 -30.95
CA HIS A 33 -43.80 -9.31 -31.20
C HIS A 33 -42.62 -10.05 -30.54
N ILE A 34 -42.89 -10.80 -29.47
CA ILE A 34 -41.87 -11.63 -28.80
C ILE A 34 -41.57 -12.87 -29.66
N ASP A 35 -42.58 -13.51 -30.25
CA ASP A 35 -42.38 -14.70 -31.09
C ASP A 35 -41.70 -14.41 -32.44
N GLU A 36 -41.96 -13.26 -33.07
CA GLU A 36 -41.19 -12.83 -34.26
C GLU A 36 -39.72 -12.53 -33.94
N SER A 37 -39.45 -11.96 -32.77
CA SER A 37 -38.09 -11.63 -32.32
C SER A 37 -37.30 -12.89 -31.94
N VAL A 38 -37.95 -13.86 -31.29
CA VAL A 38 -37.36 -15.16 -30.94
C VAL A 38 -37.11 -16.03 -32.19
N ASN A 39 -37.99 -15.96 -33.20
CA ASN A 39 -37.76 -16.67 -34.47
C ASN A 39 -36.69 -16.00 -35.36
N LYS A 40 -36.56 -14.67 -35.32
CA LYS A 40 -35.41 -13.96 -35.93
C LYS A 40 -34.09 -14.36 -35.25
N LEU A 41 -34.05 -14.47 -33.92
CA LEU A 41 -32.86 -14.90 -33.16
C LEU A 41 -32.48 -16.36 -33.42
N LYS A 42 -33.46 -17.27 -33.53
CA LYS A 42 -33.21 -18.69 -33.92
C LYS A 42 -32.69 -18.83 -35.35
N THR A 43 -33.12 -17.96 -36.26
CA THR A 43 -32.67 -17.97 -37.67
C THR A 43 -31.25 -17.39 -37.81
N ILE A 44 -30.87 -16.42 -36.97
CA ILE A 44 -29.50 -15.87 -36.90
C ILE A 44 -28.52 -16.90 -36.29
N ASN A 45 -28.94 -17.62 -35.24
CA ASN A 45 -28.10 -18.65 -34.60
C ASN A 45 -27.85 -19.88 -35.49
N LYS A 46 -28.68 -20.11 -36.52
CA LYS A 46 -28.48 -21.22 -37.47
C LYS A 46 -27.52 -20.88 -38.63
N ARG A 47 -27.10 -19.62 -38.77
CA ARG A 47 -26.20 -19.17 -39.87
C ARG A 47 -24.74 -18.95 -39.47
N TYR A 48 -24.41 -19.00 -38.18
CA TYR A 48 -23.02 -18.87 -37.71
C TYR A 48 -22.57 -20.13 -36.98
N SER A 49 -22.11 -21.12 -37.74
CA SER A 49 -21.27 -22.18 -37.21
C SER A 49 -19.94 -21.58 -36.74
N ILE A 50 -19.48 -21.96 -35.55
CA ILE A 50 -18.26 -21.48 -34.88
C ILE A 50 -17.00 -21.64 -35.76
N SER A 51 -16.99 -22.59 -36.69
CA SER A 51 -15.91 -22.77 -37.68
C SER A 51 -15.85 -21.64 -38.71
N LYS A 52 -16.98 -20.99 -39.01
CA LYS A 52 -17.04 -19.88 -39.97
C LYS A 52 -16.57 -18.56 -39.38
N VAL A 53 -16.76 -18.34 -38.07
CA VAL A 53 -16.19 -17.16 -37.38
C VAL A 53 -14.66 -17.28 -37.27
N LYS A 54 -14.12 -18.47 -37.00
CA LYS A 54 -12.66 -18.71 -37.04
C LYS A 54 -12.08 -18.51 -38.46
N ASN A 55 -12.80 -18.93 -39.51
CA ASN A 55 -12.33 -18.81 -40.89
C ASN A 55 -12.57 -17.43 -41.52
N GLU A 56 -13.66 -16.72 -41.20
CA GLU A 56 -13.90 -15.35 -41.67
C GLU A 56 -13.02 -14.33 -40.90
N TYR A 57 -12.67 -14.60 -39.63
CA TYR A 57 -11.70 -13.79 -38.88
C TYR A 57 -10.25 -13.98 -39.38
N ASN A 58 -9.89 -15.19 -39.85
CA ASN A 58 -8.60 -15.44 -40.48
C ASN A 58 -8.51 -14.91 -41.93
N ASN A 59 -9.61 -14.84 -42.67
CA ASN A 59 -9.56 -14.56 -44.11
C ASN A 59 -9.97 -13.14 -44.54
N ASN A 60 -10.65 -12.34 -43.69
CA ASN A 60 -11.15 -11.01 -44.10
C ASN A 60 -10.80 -9.86 -43.14
N ASN A 61 -9.78 -10.00 -42.29
CA ASN A 61 -9.33 -8.93 -41.40
C ASN A 61 -7.94 -8.41 -41.79
N PRO A 62 -7.74 -7.10 -42.06
CA PRO A 62 -6.42 -6.49 -42.22
C PRO A 62 -5.56 -6.53 -40.94
N CYS A 63 -6.12 -7.01 -39.81
CA CYS A 63 -5.42 -7.26 -38.54
C CYS A 63 -4.80 -8.67 -38.40
N SER A 64 -4.78 -9.50 -39.45
CA SER A 64 -3.87 -10.66 -39.55
C SER A 64 -2.50 -10.28 -40.11
N SER A 65 -2.33 -9.02 -40.53
CA SER A 65 -0.98 -8.45 -40.55
C SER A 65 -0.50 -8.46 -39.10
N LYS A 66 0.59 -9.19 -38.84
CA LYS A 66 1.50 -8.84 -37.73
C LYS A 66 1.52 -7.31 -37.69
N PRO A 67 1.34 -6.65 -36.53
CA PRO A 67 1.34 -5.19 -36.46
C PRO A 67 2.47 -4.69 -37.35
N TYR A 68 2.14 -3.86 -38.35
CA TYR A 68 3.10 -3.44 -39.38
C TYR A 68 4.35 -2.94 -38.66
N PHE A 69 5.38 -3.78 -38.64
CA PHE A 69 6.64 -3.48 -38.02
C PHE A 69 7.30 -2.49 -38.96
N ASP A 70 7.23 -1.22 -38.62
CA ASP A 70 8.12 -0.25 -39.22
C ASP A 70 9.54 -0.52 -38.67
N GLN A 71 10.23 -1.46 -39.32
CA GLN A 71 11.65 -1.77 -39.05
C GLN A 71 12.56 -0.58 -39.37
N THR A 72 12.10 0.42 -40.13
CA THR A 72 12.95 1.52 -40.61
C THR A 72 13.20 2.61 -39.59
N TYR A 73 12.58 2.56 -38.40
CA TYR A 73 12.78 3.57 -37.36
C TYR A 73 13.90 3.26 -36.35
N PHE A 74 14.56 2.10 -36.40
CA PHE A 74 15.45 1.66 -35.31
C PHE A 74 16.82 1.08 -35.71
N GLU A 75 17.30 1.35 -36.94
CA GLU A 75 18.70 1.14 -37.29
C GLU A 75 19.59 2.15 -36.55
N GLY A 76 20.00 1.85 -35.31
CA GLY A 76 20.92 2.73 -34.60
C GLY A 76 21.41 2.34 -33.21
N ARG A 77 21.00 1.22 -32.61
CA ARG A 77 21.54 0.80 -31.30
C ARG A 77 21.83 -0.69 -31.26
N THR A 78 23.07 -1.05 -31.54
CA THR A 78 23.63 -2.39 -31.33
C THR A 78 24.40 -2.41 -30.02
N GLU A 79 23.72 -2.72 -28.92
CA GLU A 79 24.37 -3.33 -27.75
C GLU A 79 23.75 -4.72 -27.56
N THR A 80 24.44 -5.73 -28.08
CA THR A 80 24.13 -7.14 -27.83
C THR A 80 24.84 -7.58 -26.56
N GLU A 81 24.24 -7.30 -25.40
CA GLU A 81 24.59 -8.01 -24.16
C GLU A 81 23.91 -9.39 -24.19
N LYS A 82 24.70 -10.46 -24.01
CA LYS A 82 24.19 -11.84 -23.91
C LYS A 82 23.63 -12.08 -22.50
N PHE A 83 22.52 -12.84 -22.43
CA PHE A 83 21.66 -13.00 -21.24
C PHE A 83 22.19 -13.94 -20.15
N GLN A 84 23.42 -14.46 -20.24
CA GLN A 84 23.90 -15.51 -19.33
C GLN A 84 24.00 -15.10 -17.84
N ASN A 85 23.83 -13.81 -17.50
CA ASN A 85 23.81 -13.29 -16.13
C ASN A 85 22.67 -12.26 -15.87
N TYR A 86 21.60 -12.26 -16.68
CA TYR A 86 20.54 -11.25 -16.54
C TYR A 86 19.54 -11.64 -15.45
N ASN A 87 19.59 -10.95 -14.30
CA ASN A 87 18.58 -11.06 -13.25
C ASN A 87 17.33 -10.29 -13.68
N PHE A 88 16.42 -10.94 -14.42
CA PHE A 88 15.11 -10.36 -14.72
C PHE A 88 14.35 -10.14 -13.41
N SER A 89 13.89 -8.92 -13.14
CA SER A 89 13.25 -8.47 -11.89
C SER A 89 11.79 -8.07 -12.08
N MET A 90 11.08 -7.74 -10.98
CA MET A 90 9.75 -7.11 -11.04
C MET A 90 9.79 -5.79 -11.82
N LYS A 91 10.86 -5.01 -11.64
CA LYS A 91 11.10 -3.78 -12.38
C LYS A 91 11.21 -4.05 -13.88
N ASP A 92 12.03 -5.01 -14.27
CA ASP A 92 12.13 -5.40 -15.68
C ASP A 92 10.78 -5.85 -16.24
N TYR A 93 10.00 -6.61 -15.47
CA TYR A 93 8.67 -7.04 -15.90
C TYR A 93 7.76 -5.84 -16.22
N PHE A 94 7.54 -4.93 -15.27
CA PHE A 94 6.61 -3.83 -15.45
C PHE A 94 7.12 -2.73 -16.39
N GLU A 95 8.45 -2.52 -16.48
CA GLU A 95 9.08 -1.60 -17.44
C GLU A 95 8.95 -2.08 -18.90
N ASN A 96 8.82 -3.38 -19.12
CA ASN A 96 8.74 -3.98 -20.45
C ASN A 96 7.32 -4.41 -20.85
N MET A 97 6.35 -4.34 -19.94
CA MET A 97 4.95 -4.68 -20.21
C MET A 97 4.24 -3.56 -21.01
N PHE A 98 4.44 -3.58 -22.34
CA PHE A 98 3.88 -2.60 -23.28
C PHE A 98 2.74 -3.17 -24.13
N TYR A 99 3.01 -4.23 -24.88
CA TYR A 99 2.08 -4.75 -25.90
C TYR A 99 1.11 -5.78 -25.36
N PHE A 100 1.54 -6.57 -24.37
CA PHE A 100 0.77 -7.68 -23.79
C PHE A 100 0.18 -7.28 -22.44
N SER A 101 -0.50 -6.16 -22.45
CA SER A 101 -1.31 -5.68 -21.32
C SER A 101 -2.67 -5.29 -21.86
N SER A 102 -3.70 -5.48 -21.05
CA SER A 102 -5.06 -4.97 -21.30
C SER A 102 -5.04 -3.49 -21.71
N TYR A 103 -6.02 -3.09 -22.52
CA TYR A 103 -6.08 -1.74 -23.08
C TYR A 103 -7.10 -0.89 -22.33
N ASN A 104 -6.66 0.26 -21.82
CA ASN A 104 -7.54 1.22 -21.18
C ASN A 104 -8.50 1.83 -22.22
N SER A 105 -9.73 1.32 -22.26
CA SER A 105 -10.82 1.80 -23.10
C SER A 105 -12.00 2.12 -22.21
N MET A 106 -12.70 3.22 -22.49
CA MET A 106 -13.93 3.58 -21.78
C MET A 106 -13.75 3.74 -20.24
N GLY A 107 -12.54 4.07 -19.77
CA GLY A 107 -12.24 4.21 -18.34
C GLY A 107 -11.95 2.88 -17.62
N SER A 108 -11.53 1.85 -18.35
CA SER A 108 -11.23 0.52 -17.80
C SER A 108 -9.88 0.40 -17.08
N CYS A 109 -9.22 1.52 -16.75
CA CYS A 109 -7.91 1.54 -16.08
C CYS A 109 -7.83 0.62 -14.86
N GLY A 110 -8.89 0.54 -14.05
CA GLY A 110 -8.93 -0.34 -12.88
C GLY A 110 -8.86 -1.83 -13.22
N TYR A 111 -9.38 -2.25 -14.38
CA TYR A 111 -9.23 -3.64 -14.86
C TYR A 111 -7.83 -3.86 -15.45
N VAL A 112 -7.29 -2.85 -16.14
CA VAL A 112 -5.92 -2.92 -16.67
C VAL A 112 -4.92 -3.13 -15.54
N SER A 113 -4.96 -2.31 -14.49
CA SER A 113 -4.06 -2.45 -13.34
C SER A 113 -4.24 -3.79 -12.61
N LEU A 114 -5.49 -4.25 -12.47
CA LEU A 114 -5.78 -5.56 -11.87
C LEU A 114 -5.14 -6.69 -12.69
N ILE A 115 -5.32 -6.68 -14.01
CA ILE A 115 -4.80 -7.72 -14.91
C ILE A 115 -3.28 -7.70 -14.98
N GLN A 116 -2.67 -6.51 -15.03
CA GLN A 116 -1.23 -6.34 -14.94
C GLN A 116 -0.65 -6.98 -13.67
N THR A 117 -1.33 -6.77 -12.54
CA THR A 117 -0.95 -7.35 -11.25
C THR A 117 -1.16 -8.86 -11.23
N MET A 118 -2.31 -9.35 -11.72
CA MET A 118 -2.59 -10.79 -11.84
C MET A 118 -1.54 -11.49 -12.72
N SER A 119 -1.16 -10.88 -13.84
CA SER A 119 -0.17 -11.46 -14.76
C SER A 119 1.23 -11.51 -14.17
N TYR A 120 1.60 -10.57 -13.31
CA TYR A 120 2.83 -10.66 -12.53
C TYR A 120 2.83 -11.91 -11.63
N TYR A 121 1.75 -12.13 -10.88
CA TYR A 121 1.64 -13.35 -10.06
C TYR A 121 1.51 -14.61 -10.92
N ASP A 122 0.86 -14.54 -12.08
CA ASP A 122 0.81 -15.67 -13.00
C ASP A 122 2.21 -16.11 -13.44
N THR A 123 3.03 -15.13 -13.85
CA THR A 123 4.42 -15.37 -14.29
C THR A 123 5.33 -15.84 -13.15
N PHE A 124 5.20 -15.23 -11.96
CA PHE A 124 6.19 -15.43 -10.89
C PHE A 124 5.71 -16.27 -9.71
N TYR A 125 4.40 -16.45 -9.52
CA TYR A 125 3.80 -17.14 -8.37
C TYR A 125 3.12 -18.45 -8.77
N ASN A 126 2.18 -18.44 -9.71
CA ASN A 126 1.45 -19.65 -10.12
C ASN A 126 0.83 -19.45 -11.51
N ASP A 127 1.28 -20.27 -12.46
CA ASP A 127 0.84 -20.30 -13.87
C ASP A 127 -0.65 -20.57 -14.10
N ASP A 128 -1.38 -20.98 -13.04
CA ASP A 128 -2.83 -21.21 -13.10
C ASP A 128 -3.63 -19.97 -12.62
N ILE A 129 -2.97 -18.85 -12.32
CA ILE A 129 -3.67 -17.62 -11.90
C ILE A 129 -4.46 -17.07 -13.08
N ILE A 130 -3.89 -17.06 -14.28
CA ILE A 130 -4.59 -16.70 -15.51
C ILE A 130 -4.75 -17.97 -16.35
N PRO A 131 -5.98 -18.38 -16.72
CA PRO A 131 -6.15 -19.49 -17.65
C PRO A 131 -5.48 -19.19 -19.00
N ASN A 132 -4.74 -20.15 -19.56
CA ASN A 132 -3.94 -19.99 -20.78
C ASN A 132 -4.73 -19.51 -22.01
N ILE A 133 -6.06 -19.67 -22.01
CA ILE A 133 -6.94 -19.14 -23.06
C ILE A 133 -6.93 -17.61 -23.16
N TYR A 134 -6.50 -16.92 -22.10
CA TYR A 134 -6.41 -15.46 -22.04
C TYR A 134 -4.97 -14.93 -22.19
N GLU A 135 -4.00 -15.82 -22.09
CA GLU A 135 -2.58 -15.49 -22.15
C GLU A 135 -2.15 -15.27 -23.60
N PHE A 136 -1.10 -14.47 -23.76
CA PHE A 136 -0.42 -14.38 -25.04
C PHE A 136 0.57 -15.54 -25.17
N ASN A 137 0.34 -16.42 -26.15
CA ASN A 137 1.21 -17.58 -26.38
C ASN A 137 2.63 -17.17 -26.80
N GLU A 138 3.59 -17.66 -26.04
CA GLU A 138 5.04 -17.79 -26.25
C GLU A 138 5.66 -16.96 -27.38
N SER A 139 6.51 -16.02 -26.98
CA SER A 139 7.65 -15.67 -27.82
C SER A 139 8.90 -15.62 -26.96
N THR A 140 9.89 -16.47 -27.28
CA THR A 140 11.18 -16.44 -26.59
C THR A 140 11.85 -15.10 -26.83
N ALA A 141 12.08 -14.33 -25.77
CA ALA A 141 12.90 -13.13 -25.85
C ALA A 141 14.37 -13.53 -25.95
N LYS A 142 15.10 -12.99 -26.92
CA LYS A 142 16.53 -13.33 -27.12
C LYS A 142 17.47 -12.25 -26.61
N ASN A 143 16.94 -11.06 -26.34
CA ASN A 143 17.71 -9.90 -25.90
C ASN A 143 16.82 -8.93 -25.09
N LYS A 144 17.38 -7.84 -24.52
CA LYS A 144 16.64 -6.89 -23.68
C LYS A 144 15.59 -6.10 -24.45
N ASN A 145 15.87 -5.80 -25.72
CA ASN A 145 14.90 -5.13 -26.58
C ASN A 145 13.72 -6.06 -26.87
N ASP A 146 13.95 -7.36 -27.07
CA ASP A 146 12.88 -8.34 -27.24
C ASP A 146 11.92 -8.37 -26.04
N LEU A 147 12.38 -8.15 -24.81
CA LEU A 147 11.54 -8.16 -23.60
C LEU A 147 10.37 -7.16 -23.72
N LYS A 148 10.61 -5.97 -24.28
CA LYS A 148 9.58 -4.94 -24.50
C LYS A 148 8.44 -5.40 -25.40
N TYR A 149 8.76 -6.28 -26.35
CA TYR A 149 7.87 -6.72 -27.42
C TYR A 149 7.40 -8.16 -27.25
N LYS A 150 7.83 -8.82 -26.16
CA LYS A 150 7.59 -10.24 -25.84
C LYS A 150 7.31 -10.44 -24.34
N SER A 151 7.05 -9.37 -23.61
CA SER A 151 6.73 -9.39 -22.18
C SER A 151 5.60 -10.39 -21.89
N PRO A 152 5.66 -11.15 -20.78
CA PRO A 152 4.55 -12.00 -20.39
C PRO A 152 3.37 -11.10 -20.03
N GLY A 153 2.16 -11.64 -20.21
CA GLY A 153 0.97 -10.81 -20.23
C GLY A 153 -0.26 -11.48 -20.81
N VAL A 154 -1.34 -10.72 -20.85
CA VAL A 154 -2.58 -11.15 -21.48
C VAL A 154 -2.68 -10.61 -22.90
N MET A 155 -3.53 -11.25 -23.70
CA MET A 155 -3.88 -10.73 -25.01
C MET A 155 -4.51 -9.33 -24.90
N ARG A 156 -3.98 -8.37 -25.68
CA ARG A 156 -4.49 -7.00 -25.75
C ARG A 156 -5.51 -6.88 -26.87
N LEU A 157 -6.77 -6.59 -26.53
CA LEU A 157 -7.82 -6.30 -27.51
C LEU A 157 -8.40 -4.90 -27.32
N PRO A 158 -8.15 -3.95 -28.25
CA PRO A 158 -8.74 -2.63 -28.16
C PRO A 158 -10.24 -2.67 -28.51
N TYR A 159 -11.04 -1.91 -27.77
CA TYR A 159 -12.43 -1.65 -28.15
C TYR A 159 -12.48 -0.77 -29.40
N ASN A 160 -13.28 -1.17 -30.39
CA ASN A 160 -13.53 -0.42 -31.61
C ASN A 160 -15.04 -0.23 -31.80
N ASP A 161 -15.51 1.00 -31.68
CA ASP A 161 -16.91 1.40 -31.80
C ASP A 161 -17.48 1.22 -33.23
N SER A 162 -16.62 1.07 -34.23
CA SER A 162 -17.03 0.77 -35.61
C SER A 162 -17.33 -0.72 -35.82
N VAL A 163 -16.82 -1.59 -34.94
CA VAL A 163 -17.01 -3.07 -35.02
C VAL A 163 -18.07 -3.55 -34.05
N TYR A 164 -18.16 -2.92 -32.87
CA TYR A 164 -19.03 -3.35 -31.78
C TYR A 164 -20.05 -2.28 -31.45
N LEU A 165 -21.31 -2.70 -31.28
CA LEU A 165 -22.43 -1.78 -31.04
C LEU A 165 -22.30 -0.99 -29.74
N SER A 166 -21.57 -1.54 -28.76
CA SER A 166 -21.27 -0.92 -27.47
C SER A 166 -20.10 -1.63 -26.80
N TYR A 167 -19.58 -1.07 -25.72
CA TYR A 167 -18.57 -1.74 -24.90
C TYR A 167 -19.08 -3.05 -24.28
N TYR A 168 -20.37 -3.11 -23.91
CA TYR A 168 -21.01 -4.35 -23.48
C TYR A 168 -21.01 -5.41 -24.60
N ASP A 169 -21.36 -5.03 -25.83
CA ASP A 169 -21.35 -5.94 -26.99
C ASP A 169 -19.95 -6.49 -27.26
N PHE A 170 -18.93 -5.64 -27.14
CA PHE A 170 -17.53 -6.06 -27.18
C PHE A 170 -17.25 -7.10 -26.10
N CYS A 171 -17.44 -6.76 -24.81
CA CYS A 171 -17.11 -7.67 -23.72
C CYS A 171 -17.87 -9.00 -23.83
N ASN A 172 -19.16 -8.96 -24.18
CA ASN A 172 -19.97 -10.17 -24.27
C ASN A 172 -19.50 -11.11 -25.40
N LYS A 173 -19.01 -10.56 -26.52
CA LYS A 173 -18.50 -11.34 -27.66
C LYS A 173 -17.06 -11.82 -27.47
N THR A 174 -16.25 -11.15 -26.66
CA THR A 174 -14.82 -11.44 -26.49
C THR A 174 -14.46 -12.12 -25.16
N GLN A 175 -15.35 -12.15 -24.16
CA GLN A 175 -15.08 -12.70 -22.81
C GLN A 175 -14.56 -14.15 -22.75
N ASN A 176 -14.65 -14.92 -23.83
CA ASN A 176 -14.14 -16.30 -23.88
C ASN A 176 -12.64 -16.37 -24.22
N TYR A 177 -12.03 -15.25 -24.59
CA TYR A 177 -10.62 -15.16 -24.98
C TYR A 177 -9.97 -13.81 -24.63
N ASP A 178 -10.72 -12.85 -24.08
CA ASP A 178 -10.21 -11.58 -23.57
C ASP A 178 -10.45 -11.49 -22.05
N LEU A 179 -9.36 -11.43 -21.26
CA LEU A 179 -9.48 -11.39 -19.80
C LEU A 179 -10.20 -10.14 -19.31
N GLN A 180 -9.91 -8.97 -19.90
CA GLN A 180 -10.54 -7.71 -19.53
C GLN A 180 -12.05 -7.78 -19.71
N ALA A 181 -12.52 -8.25 -20.86
CA ALA A 181 -13.93 -8.51 -21.11
C ALA A 181 -14.53 -9.50 -20.11
N LYS A 182 -13.84 -10.60 -19.81
CA LYS A 182 -14.29 -11.59 -18.83
C LYS A 182 -14.51 -10.98 -17.45
N LEU A 183 -13.51 -10.26 -16.92
CA LEU A 183 -13.58 -9.61 -15.62
C LEU A 183 -14.64 -8.49 -15.60
N THR A 184 -14.78 -7.76 -16.70
CA THR A 184 -15.81 -6.72 -16.84
C THR A 184 -17.21 -7.33 -16.79
N ILE A 185 -17.45 -8.44 -17.49
CA ILE A 185 -18.72 -9.16 -17.41
C ILE A 185 -18.98 -9.64 -15.98
N LEU A 186 -18.00 -10.28 -15.32
CA LEU A 186 -18.13 -10.77 -13.94
C LEU A 186 -18.52 -9.66 -12.95
N ASN A 187 -17.93 -8.47 -13.07
CA ASN A 187 -18.29 -7.35 -12.21
C ASN A 187 -19.77 -6.94 -12.37
N ASN A 188 -20.30 -7.07 -13.58
CA ASN A 188 -21.64 -6.62 -13.95
C ASN A 188 -22.73 -7.73 -13.85
N ILE A 189 -22.40 -8.97 -13.46
CA ILE A 189 -23.40 -10.08 -13.37
C ILE A 189 -24.40 -9.92 -12.22
N ASN A 190 -23.97 -9.41 -11.06
CA ASN A 190 -24.81 -9.38 -9.85
C ASN A 190 -25.76 -8.17 -9.75
N GLU A 191 -25.68 -7.20 -10.68
CA GLU A 191 -26.48 -5.97 -10.59
C GLU A 191 -27.82 -6.04 -11.36
N ASN A 192 -28.27 -7.22 -11.82
CA ASN A 192 -29.44 -7.36 -12.71
C ASN A 192 -29.32 -6.49 -13.98
N THR A 193 -28.11 -6.23 -14.45
CA THR A 193 -27.82 -5.34 -15.58
C THR A 193 -27.66 -6.11 -16.88
N TYR A 194 -28.75 -6.71 -17.37
CA TYR A 194 -28.94 -6.91 -18.83
C TYR A 194 -29.32 -5.58 -19.54
N ASN A 195 -29.18 -4.45 -18.83
CA ASN A 195 -29.45 -3.12 -19.35
C ASN A 195 -28.12 -2.45 -19.74
N ILE A 196 -27.90 -2.30 -21.05
CA ILE A 196 -26.74 -1.65 -21.66
C ILE A 196 -26.45 -0.26 -21.06
N LYS A 197 -27.47 0.44 -20.53
CA LYS A 197 -27.34 1.78 -19.93
C LYS A 197 -26.71 1.78 -18.53
N LYS A 198 -26.53 0.61 -17.91
CA LYS A 198 -25.96 0.44 -16.56
C LYS A 198 -24.66 -0.38 -16.56
N PHE A 199 -24.06 -0.63 -17.72
CA PHE A 199 -22.83 -1.39 -17.81
C PHE A 199 -21.63 -0.54 -17.39
N TYR A 200 -20.93 -0.95 -16.33
CA TYR A 200 -19.78 -0.22 -15.80
C TYR A 200 -18.48 -0.71 -16.46
N ALA A 201 -17.90 0.15 -17.30
CA ALA A 201 -16.60 -0.05 -17.92
C ALA A 201 -15.42 0.19 -16.97
N SER A 202 -15.66 0.91 -15.87
CA SER A 202 -14.70 1.14 -14.79
C SER A 202 -14.88 0.14 -13.65
N THR A 203 -13.83 -0.08 -12.86
CA THR A 203 -13.88 -0.82 -11.61
C THR A 203 -13.08 -0.09 -10.54
N ASN A 204 -13.27 -0.46 -9.28
CA ASN A 204 -12.51 0.06 -8.16
C ASN A 204 -12.12 -1.04 -7.16
N GLY A 205 -11.40 -0.68 -6.09
CA GLY A 205 -10.89 -1.61 -5.08
C GLY A 205 -11.94 -2.51 -4.45
N TRP A 206 -13.08 -1.93 -4.06
CA TRP A 206 -14.23 -2.66 -3.50
C TRP A 206 -14.74 -3.76 -4.42
N ASN A 207 -14.60 -3.58 -5.73
CA ASN A 207 -15.02 -4.55 -6.73
C ASN A 207 -13.93 -5.59 -7.06
N TYR A 208 -12.65 -5.38 -6.72
CA TYR A 208 -11.59 -6.37 -6.99
C TYR A 208 -11.86 -7.70 -6.29
N ASN A 209 -12.11 -7.68 -4.98
CA ASN A 209 -12.47 -8.88 -4.21
C ASN A 209 -13.66 -9.61 -4.84
N LYS A 210 -14.72 -8.88 -5.23
CA LYS A 210 -15.92 -9.44 -5.86
C LYS A 210 -15.58 -10.10 -7.21
N ILE A 211 -14.83 -9.42 -8.06
CA ILE A 211 -14.42 -9.91 -9.38
C ILE A 211 -13.57 -11.18 -9.23
N LEU A 212 -12.54 -11.12 -8.39
CA LEU A 212 -11.60 -12.22 -8.16
C LEU A 212 -12.30 -13.44 -7.55
N ASN A 213 -13.14 -13.25 -6.52
CA ASN A 213 -13.92 -14.34 -5.92
C ASN A 213 -14.86 -14.99 -6.95
N SER A 214 -15.44 -14.20 -7.85
CA SER A 214 -16.30 -14.71 -8.94
C SER A 214 -15.49 -15.45 -10.01
N PHE A 215 -14.25 -15.01 -10.26
CA PHE A 215 -13.36 -15.62 -11.24
C PHE A 215 -12.80 -16.97 -10.76
N TYR A 216 -12.42 -17.08 -9.48
CA TYR A 216 -11.81 -18.28 -8.90
C TYR A 216 -12.77 -19.18 -8.10
N GLY A 217 -14.04 -18.80 -7.92
CA GLY A 217 -15.05 -19.66 -7.29
C GLY A 217 -14.94 -19.81 -5.77
N SER A 218 -14.63 -18.72 -5.04
CA SER A 218 -14.53 -18.62 -3.56
C SER A 218 -13.15 -18.88 -2.93
N ASN A 219 -12.06 -18.89 -3.72
CA ASN A 219 -10.72 -18.75 -3.15
C ASN A 219 -10.57 -17.34 -2.57
N ILE A 220 -10.21 -17.22 -1.28
CA ILE A 220 -10.08 -15.91 -0.62
C ILE A 220 -8.80 -15.26 -1.13
N ILE A 221 -8.94 -14.35 -2.09
CA ILE A 221 -7.87 -13.41 -2.43
C ILE A 221 -8.08 -12.18 -1.58
N LEU A 222 -7.13 -11.89 -0.71
CA LEU A 222 -7.19 -10.69 0.12
C LEU A 222 -6.76 -9.49 -0.72
N THR A 223 -7.68 -8.55 -0.91
CA THR A 223 -7.34 -7.19 -1.31
C THR A 223 -7.26 -6.32 -0.06
N ASN A 224 -6.07 -5.85 0.30
CA ASN A 224 -5.91 -4.86 1.37
C ASN A 224 -6.25 -3.46 0.82
N ASP A 225 -7.08 -2.69 1.52
CA ASP A 225 -7.48 -1.33 1.14
C ASP A 225 -6.91 -0.32 2.14
N TYR A 226 -6.32 0.76 1.64
CA TYR A 226 -5.81 1.87 2.44
C TYR A 226 -6.54 3.15 2.01
N SER A 227 -7.21 3.82 2.97
CA SER A 227 -8.20 4.90 2.73
C SER A 227 -7.64 6.32 2.61
N PHE A 228 -8.02 7.07 1.56
CA PHE A 228 -7.86 8.52 1.32
C PHE A 228 -6.78 9.27 2.14
N LYS A 229 -5.56 9.34 1.60
CA LYS A 229 -4.48 10.20 2.11
C LYS A 229 -3.71 10.87 0.96
N THR A 230 -2.92 11.89 1.26
CA THR A 230 -1.99 12.51 0.31
C THR A 230 -0.88 11.53 -0.09
N GLN A 231 -0.20 11.78 -1.22
CA GLN A 231 0.88 10.93 -1.71
C GLN A 231 2.03 10.76 -0.68
N ASN A 232 2.37 11.82 0.06
CA ASN A 232 3.43 11.78 1.07
C ASN A 232 3.09 10.85 2.23
N GLU A 233 1.82 10.76 2.61
CA GLU A 233 1.36 9.88 3.69
C GLU A 233 1.38 8.39 3.29
N TYR A 234 1.43 8.10 1.98
CA TYR A 234 1.43 6.74 1.46
C TYR A 234 2.76 6.25 0.93
N ILE A 235 3.74 7.13 0.78
CA ILE A 235 5.00 6.76 0.14
C ILE A 235 5.67 5.59 0.86
N GLU A 236 5.70 5.60 2.20
CA GLU A 236 6.30 4.51 2.98
C GLU A 236 5.50 3.21 2.94
N THR A 237 4.17 3.30 2.86
CA THR A 237 3.30 2.12 2.68
C THR A 237 3.54 1.48 1.31
N ILE A 238 3.57 2.28 0.24
CA ILE A 238 3.80 1.81 -1.13
C ILE A 238 5.19 1.20 -1.26
N LYS A 239 6.22 1.87 -0.71
CA LYS A 239 7.58 1.33 -0.61
C LYS A 239 7.57 -0.01 0.10
N SER A 240 6.95 -0.11 1.29
CA SER A 240 6.88 -1.36 2.03
C SER A 240 6.19 -2.50 1.28
N ILE A 241 5.21 -2.19 0.43
CA ILE A 241 4.55 -3.18 -0.43
C ILE A 241 5.53 -3.66 -1.52
N ILE A 242 6.17 -2.72 -2.23
CA ILE A 242 7.15 -3.01 -3.28
C ILE A 242 8.33 -3.81 -2.71
N ASP A 243 8.87 -3.38 -1.56
CA ASP A 243 9.96 -4.04 -0.83
C ASP A 243 9.61 -5.46 -0.41
N SER A 244 8.31 -5.77 -0.24
CA SER A 244 7.86 -7.13 0.07
C SER A 244 7.80 -8.05 -1.15
N GLY A 245 8.18 -7.57 -2.34
CA GLY A 245 8.14 -8.28 -3.61
C GLY A 245 6.76 -8.25 -4.28
N ASN A 246 5.87 -7.36 -3.83
CA ASN A 246 4.51 -7.25 -4.34
C ASN A 246 4.33 -5.93 -5.10
N PRO A 247 3.75 -5.94 -6.31
CA PRO A 247 3.28 -4.72 -6.96
C PRO A 247 2.06 -4.14 -6.21
N ALA A 248 1.92 -2.82 -6.26
CA ALA A 248 0.78 -2.11 -5.66
C ALA A 248 -0.12 -1.52 -6.75
N ILE A 249 -1.41 -1.87 -6.75
CA ILE A 249 -2.41 -1.17 -7.56
C ILE A 249 -2.74 0.14 -6.85
N LEU A 250 -2.46 1.26 -7.50
CA LEU A 250 -2.74 2.60 -6.96
C LEU A 250 -3.88 3.23 -7.71
N HIS A 251 -4.81 3.82 -6.97
CA HIS A 251 -5.84 4.70 -7.52
C HIS A 251 -5.41 6.13 -7.28
N ILE A 252 -5.16 6.83 -8.38
CA ILE A 252 -4.53 8.14 -8.39
C ILE A 252 -5.49 9.18 -8.95
N MET A 253 -5.39 10.41 -8.47
CA MET A 253 -6.23 11.52 -8.86
C MET A 253 -5.39 12.78 -9.04
N LYS A 254 -5.81 13.60 -10.01
CA LYS A 254 -5.41 15.00 -10.09
C LYS A 254 -6.62 15.91 -10.19
N ASN A 255 -6.54 17.03 -9.48
CA ASN A 255 -7.56 18.07 -9.56
C ASN A 255 -7.41 18.85 -10.86
N ARG A 256 -8.51 19.05 -11.60
CA ARG A 256 -8.56 19.89 -12.80
C ARG A 256 -9.64 20.95 -12.64
N ILE A 257 -9.50 22.06 -13.37
CA ILE A 257 -10.58 23.06 -13.46
C ILE A 257 -11.78 22.38 -14.14
N GLY A 258 -12.87 22.19 -13.39
CA GLY A 258 -14.10 21.53 -13.87
C GLY A 258 -14.26 20.05 -13.52
N GLY A 259 -13.37 19.45 -12.71
CA GLY A 259 -13.56 18.10 -12.19
C GLY A 259 -12.28 17.40 -11.75
N GLU A 260 -12.39 16.11 -11.47
CA GLU A 260 -11.28 15.25 -11.07
C GLU A 260 -10.91 14.33 -12.23
N ASP A 261 -9.61 14.16 -12.48
CA ASP A 261 -9.11 13.14 -13.39
C ASP A 261 -8.52 12.00 -12.58
N ARG A 262 -9.16 10.83 -12.71
CA ARG A 262 -8.88 9.64 -11.91
C ARG A 262 -8.34 8.54 -12.80
N HIS A 263 -7.34 7.83 -12.30
CA HIS A 263 -6.70 6.73 -13.01
C HIS A 263 -6.29 5.62 -12.05
N ALA A 264 -6.05 4.43 -12.59
CA ALA A 264 -5.49 3.31 -11.84
C ALA A 264 -4.20 2.84 -12.50
N VAL A 265 -3.15 2.66 -11.69
CA VAL A 265 -1.79 2.31 -12.13
C VAL A 265 -1.25 1.16 -11.28
N VAL A 266 -0.16 0.53 -11.72
CA VAL A 266 0.58 -0.45 -10.92
C VAL A 266 1.94 0.12 -10.55
N ALA A 267 2.15 0.43 -9.28
CA ALA A 267 3.46 0.81 -8.75
C ALA A 267 4.32 -0.42 -8.48
N TYR A 268 5.58 -0.32 -8.88
CA TYR A 268 6.51 -1.46 -8.89
C TYR A 268 7.96 -1.09 -8.58
N ASP A 269 8.31 0.20 -8.56
CA ASP A 269 9.67 0.68 -8.26
C ASP A 269 9.59 2.07 -7.62
N TYR A 270 10.67 2.50 -6.96
CA TYR A 270 10.80 3.84 -6.39
C TYR A 270 12.27 4.26 -6.23
N ASP A 271 12.52 5.56 -6.15
CA ASP A 271 13.83 6.14 -5.81
C ASP A 271 13.67 7.43 -4.98
N GLU A 272 14.74 8.22 -4.84
CA GLU A 272 14.68 9.54 -4.19
C GLU A 272 13.70 10.51 -4.86
N ASN A 273 13.39 10.31 -6.15
CA ASN A 273 12.49 11.15 -6.92
C ASN A 273 11.04 10.76 -6.69
N GLY A 274 10.73 9.50 -6.35
CA GLY A 274 9.40 9.07 -5.92
C GLY A 274 9.00 7.69 -6.43
N ILE A 275 7.69 7.46 -6.57
CA ILE A 275 7.13 6.17 -6.98
C ILE A 275 7.01 6.07 -8.50
N TYR A 276 7.57 5.00 -9.06
CA TYR A 276 7.39 4.61 -10.45
C TYR A 276 6.22 3.64 -10.61
N ALA A 277 5.40 3.88 -11.63
CA ALA A 277 4.23 3.06 -11.91
C ALA A 277 4.02 2.83 -13.41
N ASN A 278 3.42 1.69 -13.74
CA ASN A 278 2.93 1.38 -15.08
C ASN A 278 1.51 1.94 -15.20
N PHE A 279 1.33 2.88 -16.14
CA PHE A 279 0.07 3.59 -16.33
C PHE A 279 -0.93 2.84 -17.23
N GLY A 280 -0.55 1.71 -17.82
CA GLY A 280 -1.42 0.97 -18.75
C GLY A 280 -1.73 1.68 -20.08
N HIS A 281 -1.13 2.85 -20.33
CA HIS A 281 -1.11 3.51 -21.62
C HIS A 281 0.18 3.09 -22.33
N GLY A 282 0.09 2.38 -23.46
CA GLY A 282 1.27 1.87 -24.19
C GLY A 282 2.20 2.99 -24.69
N GLN A 283 3.06 3.51 -23.81
CA GLN A 283 4.07 4.53 -24.04
C GLN A 283 5.47 3.92 -24.05
N SER A 284 6.40 4.49 -24.81
CA SER A 284 7.74 3.93 -25.12
C SER A 284 8.62 3.62 -23.90
N SER A 285 8.24 4.13 -22.73
CA SER A 285 8.72 3.71 -21.43
C SER A 285 7.54 3.71 -20.45
N THR A 286 7.41 2.63 -19.67
CA THR A 286 6.46 2.53 -18.56
C THR A 286 7.15 2.83 -17.21
N LYS A 287 8.42 3.26 -17.23
CA LYS A 287 9.13 3.81 -16.06
C LYS A 287 8.75 5.27 -15.87
N LYS A 288 7.63 5.50 -15.20
CA LYS A 288 7.06 6.85 -15.06
C LYS A 288 6.72 7.18 -13.61
N LEU A 289 7.19 8.34 -13.17
CA LEU A 289 6.87 8.89 -11.86
C LEU A 289 5.41 9.32 -11.81
N ILE A 290 4.69 8.98 -10.74
CA ILE A 290 3.26 9.27 -10.60
C ILE A 290 2.95 10.77 -10.80
N TYR A 291 3.74 11.64 -10.15
CA TYR A 291 3.54 13.09 -10.20
C TYR A 291 3.95 13.73 -11.53
N SER A 292 4.71 13.02 -12.39
CA SER A 292 5.13 13.58 -13.69
C SER A 292 3.97 13.91 -14.62
N ASP A 293 2.82 13.24 -14.44
CA ASP A 293 1.57 13.52 -15.14
C ASP A 293 0.61 14.43 -14.35
N GLY A 294 1.09 15.01 -13.25
CA GLY A 294 0.33 15.91 -12.37
C GLY A 294 -0.64 15.21 -11.42
N TYR A 295 -0.53 13.89 -11.24
CA TYR A 295 -1.26 13.15 -10.20
C TYR A 295 -0.62 13.40 -8.84
N ASP A 296 -1.34 14.12 -7.98
CA ASP A 296 -0.90 14.61 -6.67
C ASP A 296 -1.63 13.91 -5.50
N CYS A 297 -2.63 13.08 -5.79
CA CYS A 297 -3.43 12.37 -4.80
C CYS A 297 -3.46 10.86 -5.07
N ILE A 298 -3.32 10.06 -4.01
CA ILE A 298 -3.50 8.60 -4.03
C ILE A 298 -4.68 8.29 -3.11
N TYR A 299 -5.82 7.91 -3.68
CA TYR A 299 -7.05 7.70 -2.91
C TYR A 299 -7.38 6.23 -2.64
N GLY A 300 -6.52 5.31 -3.11
CA GLY A 300 -6.62 3.89 -2.80
C GLY A 300 -5.33 3.15 -3.15
N ILE A 301 -4.99 2.16 -2.33
CA ILE A 301 -3.86 1.25 -2.53
C ILE A 301 -4.37 -0.16 -2.35
N PHE A 302 -4.04 -1.03 -3.30
CA PHE A 302 -4.47 -2.43 -3.28
C PHE A 302 -3.30 -3.36 -3.61
N THR A 303 -3.25 -4.48 -2.90
CA THR A 303 -2.34 -5.60 -3.17
C THR A 303 -3.15 -6.87 -3.30
N LEU A 304 -2.67 -7.83 -4.09
CA LEU A 304 -3.28 -9.15 -4.18
C LEU A 304 -2.49 -10.13 -3.33
N ASP A 305 -3.18 -11.01 -2.61
CA ASP A 305 -2.57 -12.12 -1.90
C ASP A 305 -3.06 -13.46 -2.47
N PHE A 306 -2.16 -14.14 -3.19
CA PHE A 306 -2.38 -15.48 -3.73
C PHE A 306 -1.80 -16.57 -2.83
N SER A 307 -1.47 -16.28 -1.56
CA SER A 307 -0.84 -17.25 -0.65
C SER A 307 -1.66 -18.52 -0.41
N SER A 308 -2.97 -18.49 -0.68
CA SER A 308 -3.84 -19.67 -0.63
C SER A 308 -3.71 -20.61 -1.83
N PHE A 309 -3.04 -20.18 -2.91
CA PHE A 309 -2.80 -21.01 -4.09
C PHE A 309 -1.49 -21.78 -3.89
N ASP A 310 -1.51 -23.07 -4.22
CA ASP A 310 -0.29 -23.86 -4.31
C ASP A 310 0.64 -23.26 -5.37
N HIS A 311 1.94 -23.22 -5.11
CA HIS A 311 2.89 -22.78 -6.13
C HIS A 311 2.94 -23.78 -7.28
N LYS A 312 2.90 -23.28 -8.52
CA LYS A 312 3.19 -24.04 -9.74
C LYS A 312 4.14 -23.25 -10.60
N HIS A 313 5.19 -23.91 -11.08
CA HIS A 313 6.20 -23.22 -11.88
C HIS A 313 5.62 -22.78 -13.22
N SER A 314 5.75 -21.48 -13.52
CA SER A 314 5.41 -20.94 -14.83
C SER A 314 6.46 -21.30 -15.87
N ASN A 315 5.99 -21.67 -17.07
CA ASN A 315 6.81 -21.72 -18.28
C ASN A 315 6.38 -20.69 -19.32
N ASN A 316 5.44 -19.80 -18.96
CA ASN A 316 4.86 -18.80 -19.85
C ASN A 316 5.89 -17.77 -20.32
N TYR A 317 7.05 -17.71 -19.66
CA TYR A 317 8.10 -16.77 -20.01
C TYR A 317 9.47 -17.42 -20.18
N VAL A 318 9.97 -17.40 -21.41
CA VAL A 318 11.28 -17.93 -21.76
C VAL A 318 12.16 -16.80 -22.31
N ILE A 319 13.25 -16.46 -21.61
CA ILE A 319 14.30 -15.57 -22.14
C ILE A 319 15.54 -16.40 -22.43
N ASP A 320 15.98 -16.38 -23.67
CA ASP A 320 17.18 -17.09 -24.17
C ASP A 320 17.21 -18.59 -23.80
N GLY A 321 16.03 -19.24 -23.83
CA GLY A 321 15.87 -20.66 -23.50
C GLY A 321 15.72 -20.96 -22.01
N PHE A 322 15.74 -19.95 -21.13
CA PHE A 322 15.50 -20.10 -19.70
C PHE A 322 14.06 -19.74 -19.37
N SER A 323 13.31 -20.67 -18.75
CA SER A 323 12.00 -20.38 -18.18
C SER A 323 12.16 -19.58 -16.88
N TYR A 324 11.48 -18.44 -16.80
CA TYR A 324 11.45 -17.59 -15.62
C TYR A 324 10.17 -17.85 -14.85
N CYS A 325 10.36 -18.39 -13.65
CA CYS A 325 9.37 -18.54 -12.61
C CYS A 325 9.95 -17.88 -11.36
N GLY A 326 9.13 -17.36 -10.43
CA GLY A 326 9.65 -16.73 -9.21
C GLY A 326 10.50 -17.66 -8.33
N CYS A 327 10.42 -18.97 -8.54
CA CYS A 327 11.34 -19.94 -7.93
C CYS A 327 12.77 -19.91 -8.49
N ASN A 328 12.93 -19.55 -9.77
CA ASN A 328 14.21 -19.49 -10.47
C ASN A 328 14.74 -18.05 -10.62
N MET A 329 14.00 -17.06 -10.13
CA MET A 329 14.54 -15.71 -10.04
C MET A 329 15.50 -15.67 -8.86
N PRO A 330 16.80 -15.36 -9.08
CA PRO A 330 17.59 -14.76 -8.02
C PRO A 330 16.87 -13.46 -7.67
N GLY A 331 16.09 -13.48 -6.60
CA GLY A 331 15.37 -12.30 -6.14
C GLY A 331 16.38 -11.19 -5.98
N GLU A 332 16.18 -10.07 -6.67
CA GLU A 332 16.97 -8.88 -6.42
C GLU A 332 16.91 -8.62 -4.89
N VAL A 333 18.06 -8.65 -4.22
CA VAL A 333 18.13 -8.19 -2.83
C VAL A 333 18.04 -6.69 -2.92
N SER A 334 16.81 -6.18 -2.94
CA SER A 334 16.52 -4.76 -2.87
C SER A 334 16.66 -4.30 -1.42
N PHE A 335 17.61 -3.41 -1.18
CA PHE A 335 17.80 -2.81 0.13
C PHE A 335 16.70 -1.79 0.43
N LYS A 336 16.10 -1.87 1.62
CA LYS A 336 15.85 -0.67 2.41
C LYS A 336 17.14 -0.53 3.24
N VAL A 337 17.87 0.56 3.23
CA VAL A 337 17.50 1.87 3.69
C VAL A 337 18.58 2.80 3.14
N ALA A 338 18.22 3.85 2.43
CA ALA A 338 19.00 5.08 2.54
C ALA A 338 18.49 5.78 3.82
N PRO A 339 19.34 6.14 4.79
CA PRO A 339 20.79 6.29 4.69
C PRO A 339 21.57 5.27 5.54
N ASN A 340 22.74 4.93 5.01
CA ASN A 340 23.79 4.13 5.57
C ASN A 340 24.38 4.81 6.84
N TRP A 341 23.75 4.61 8.00
CA TRP A 341 24.16 5.22 9.27
C TRP A 341 24.80 4.24 10.26
N ILE A 342 25.74 4.74 11.06
CA ILE A 342 26.45 3.96 12.08
C ILE A 342 25.49 3.50 13.19
N ASN A 343 24.51 4.34 13.55
CA ASN A 343 23.54 4.10 14.63
C ASN A 343 22.18 3.54 14.21
N VAL A 344 21.94 3.34 12.90
CA VAL A 344 20.68 2.77 12.42
C VAL A 344 20.99 1.51 11.62
N PRO A 345 20.69 0.31 12.17
CA PRO A 345 20.85 -0.92 11.42
C PRO A 345 20.00 -0.88 10.13
N PRO A 346 20.58 -1.22 8.97
CA PRO A 346 19.79 -1.32 7.75
C PRO A 346 18.81 -2.48 7.88
N ARG A 347 17.61 -2.28 7.33
CA ARG A 347 16.60 -3.33 7.22
C ARG A 347 16.66 -3.95 5.83
N LEU A 348 17.25 -5.13 5.73
CA LEU A 348 17.33 -5.88 4.49
C LEU A 348 15.97 -6.41 4.07
N TYR A 349 15.69 -6.39 2.77
CA TYR A 349 14.53 -7.01 2.15
C TYR A 349 14.98 -7.83 0.94
N TRP A 350 14.17 -8.83 0.60
CA TRP A 350 14.32 -9.61 -0.61
C TRP A 350 12.95 -10.13 -1.03
N MET A 351 12.84 -10.56 -2.29
CA MET A 351 11.60 -11.15 -2.77
C MET A 351 11.28 -12.44 -2.01
N LYS A 352 10.07 -12.51 -1.43
CA LYS A 352 9.58 -13.75 -0.85
C LYS A 352 9.35 -14.74 -1.99
N GLN A 353 10.11 -15.83 -2.03
CA GLN A 353 9.82 -16.88 -2.99
C GLN A 353 8.48 -17.56 -2.65
N PRO A 354 7.56 -17.63 -3.60
CA PRO A 354 6.19 -18.04 -3.33
C PRO A 354 6.00 -19.54 -3.07
N GLY A 355 4.99 -19.84 -2.24
CA GLY A 355 4.43 -21.17 -1.99
C GLY A 355 5.34 -22.27 -1.45
N GLN A 356 6.39 -21.93 -0.70
CA GLN A 356 7.18 -22.92 0.04
C GLN A 356 7.62 -22.43 1.43
N ASN A 357 7.88 -23.37 2.36
CA ASN A 357 8.54 -23.12 3.66
C ASN A 357 10.03 -22.80 3.44
N ASN A 358 10.30 -21.69 2.78
CA ASN A 358 11.65 -21.27 2.46
C ASN A 358 12.35 -20.74 3.71
N PHE A 359 13.56 -21.21 3.93
CA PHE A 359 14.47 -20.70 4.95
C PHE A 359 15.52 -19.86 4.28
N TYR A 360 15.62 -18.61 4.74
CA TYR A 360 16.61 -17.66 4.26
C TYR A 360 17.75 -17.60 5.24
N THR A 361 18.98 -17.78 4.75
CA THR A 361 20.21 -17.53 5.49
C THR A 361 20.79 -16.20 5.02
N VAL A 362 20.79 -15.21 5.90
CA VAL A 362 21.35 -13.87 5.67
C VAL A 362 22.74 -13.81 6.30
N GLU A 363 23.74 -13.45 5.51
CA GLU A 363 25.12 -13.30 5.97
C GLU A 363 25.66 -11.92 5.69
N PHE A 364 26.33 -11.33 6.68
CA PHE A 364 27.14 -10.12 6.53
C PHE A 364 28.61 -10.55 6.54
N LYS A 365 29.35 -10.24 5.48
CA LYS A 365 30.73 -10.70 5.24
C LYS A 365 31.68 -9.51 5.13
N SER A 366 32.92 -9.71 5.56
CA SER A 366 34.01 -8.75 5.34
C SER A 366 34.53 -8.85 3.91
N TRP A 367 34.73 -7.71 3.24
CA TRP A 367 35.32 -7.65 1.89
C TRP A 367 36.69 -8.34 1.80
N LYS A 368 37.55 -8.11 2.80
CA LYS A 368 38.96 -8.51 2.73
C LYS A 368 39.18 -10.02 2.66
N ASN A 369 38.27 -10.82 3.20
CA ASN A 369 38.45 -12.27 3.32
C ASN A 369 37.19 -13.10 3.08
N GLY A 370 36.06 -12.47 2.73
CA GLY A 370 34.77 -13.15 2.51
C GLY A 370 34.20 -13.83 3.76
N LYS A 371 34.78 -13.61 4.94
CA LYS A 371 34.39 -14.29 6.17
C LYS A 371 33.07 -13.72 6.69
N SER A 372 32.10 -14.59 6.95
CA SER A 372 30.85 -14.24 7.60
C SER A 372 31.12 -13.70 9.02
N ILE A 373 30.69 -12.46 9.25
CA ILE A 373 30.73 -11.74 10.52
C ILE A 373 29.48 -12.07 11.33
N ILE A 374 28.32 -12.02 10.67
CA ILE A 374 27.00 -12.39 11.22
C ILE A 374 26.28 -13.28 10.22
N THR A 375 25.71 -14.38 10.70
CA THR A 375 24.82 -15.28 9.94
C THR A 375 23.50 -15.42 10.70
N ARG A 376 22.38 -15.29 9.99
CA ARG A 376 21.02 -15.31 10.56
C ARG A 376 20.07 -16.09 9.68
N ASN A 377 19.25 -16.92 10.30
CA ASN A 377 18.20 -17.65 9.62
C ASN A 377 16.86 -16.97 9.88
N THR A 378 16.05 -16.81 8.85
CA THR A 378 14.69 -16.28 8.95
C THR A 378 13.77 -16.97 7.95
N MET A 379 12.48 -17.02 8.26
CA MET A 379 11.42 -17.44 7.32
C MET A 379 10.74 -16.24 6.65
N GLY A 380 10.95 -15.03 7.20
CA GLY A 380 10.47 -13.79 6.60
C GLY A 380 11.39 -13.33 5.49
N ASN A 381 10.88 -12.50 4.59
CA ASN A 381 11.62 -11.92 3.47
C ASN A 381 12.23 -10.55 3.78
N ALA A 382 12.37 -10.24 5.08
CA ALA A 382 12.99 -9.04 5.57
C ALA A 382 13.74 -9.35 6.87
N PHE A 383 14.81 -8.61 7.13
CA PHE A 383 15.62 -8.79 8.33
C PHE A 383 16.35 -7.52 8.72
N THR A 384 16.33 -7.19 10.02
CA THR A 384 17.09 -6.08 10.59
C THR A 384 18.03 -6.62 11.65
N LEU A 385 19.30 -6.21 11.62
CA LEU A 385 20.23 -6.51 12.70
C LEU A 385 19.86 -5.72 13.96
N SER A 386 20.16 -6.25 15.14
CA SER A 386 20.17 -5.39 16.32
C SER A 386 21.32 -4.38 16.22
N PHE A 387 21.21 -3.23 16.89
CA PHE A 387 22.28 -2.23 16.90
C PHE A 387 23.66 -2.82 17.26
N ASN A 388 23.74 -3.67 18.28
CA ASN A 388 25.00 -4.32 18.66
C ASN A 388 25.55 -5.27 17.58
N GLN A 389 24.68 -5.93 16.83
CA GLN A 389 25.11 -6.78 15.70
C GLN A 389 25.57 -5.93 14.52
N TRP A 390 24.88 -4.83 14.24
CA TRP A 390 25.26 -3.88 13.21
C TRP A 390 26.61 -3.23 13.49
N LYS A 391 26.83 -2.77 14.72
CA LYS A 391 28.12 -2.24 15.17
C LYS A 391 29.26 -3.23 14.95
N ARG A 392 29.05 -4.51 15.27
CA ARG A 392 30.05 -5.56 14.99
C ARG A 392 30.37 -5.73 13.51
N VAL A 393 29.39 -5.56 12.62
CA VAL A 393 29.60 -5.60 11.17
C VAL A 393 30.42 -4.40 10.72
N ILE A 394 30.05 -3.20 11.17
CA ILE A 394 30.78 -1.96 10.87
C ILE A 394 32.24 -2.04 11.35
N ASP A 395 32.46 -2.49 12.60
CA ASP A 395 33.79 -2.57 13.21
C ASP A 395 34.70 -3.60 12.50
N ALA A 396 34.11 -4.61 11.84
CA ALA A 396 34.83 -5.68 11.16
C ALA A 396 35.07 -5.45 9.65
N CYS A 397 34.48 -4.39 9.10
CA CYS A 397 34.61 -4.01 7.69
C CYS A 397 35.39 -2.70 7.56
N ASP A 398 36.23 -2.57 6.53
CA ASP A 398 37.01 -1.34 6.30
C ASP A 398 36.21 -0.33 5.47
N ASP A 399 35.88 -0.67 4.23
CA ASP A 399 35.24 0.25 3.28
C ASP A 399 33.87 -0.23 2.81
N LYS A 400 33.70 -1.55 2.67
CA LYS A 400 32.47 -2.17 2.15
C LYS A 400 32.01 -3.33 3.02
N ILE A 401 30.71 -3.53 3.06
CA ILE A 401 30.03 -4.62 3.75
C ILE A 401 29.34 -5.48 2.68
N TYR A 402 29.69 -6.76 2.63
CA TYR A 402 29.07 -7.72 1.71
C TYR A 402 27.92 -8.41 2.39
N ILE A 403 26.82 -8.56 1.68
CA ILE A 403 25.62 -9.20 2.20
C ILE A 403 25.21 -10.29 1.22
N SER A 404 24.94 -11.50 1.73
CA SER A 404 24.38 -12.58 0.93
C SER A 404 23.11 -13.12 1.56
N VAL A 405 22.10 -13.38 0.74
CA VAL A 405 20.88 -14.07 1.12
C VAL A 405 20.82 -15.38 0.35
N THR A 406 20.90 -16.48 1.09
CA THR A 406 20.77 -17.84 0.55
C THR A 406 19.39 -18.37 0.86
N VAL A 407 18.64 -18.72 -0.18
CA VAL A 407 17.32 -19.35 -0.08
C VAL A 407 17.50 -20.86 -0.06
N THR A 408 16.93 -21.52 0.94
CA THR A 408 16.94 -22.98 1.05
C THR A 408 15.53 -23.55 1.21
N ASN A 409 15.31 -24.71 0.59
CA ASN A 409 14.10 -25.50 0.78
C ASN A 409 14.49 -26.95 1.07
N ASN A 410 14.02 -27.49 2.21
CA ASN A 410 14.31 -28.86 2.64
C ASN A 410 15.82 -29.21 2.57
N GLY A 411 16.68 -28.22 2.86
CA GLY A 411 18.14 -28.35 2.83
C GLY A 411 18.80 -28.14 1.46
N ASN A 412 18.04 -28.02 0.38
CA ASN A 412 18.57 -27.69 -0.95
C ASN A 412 18.66 -26.17 -1.12
N ILE A 413 19.79 -25.68 -1.62
CA ILE A 413 19.96 -24.28 -2.01
C ILE A 413 19.17 -24.04 -3.30
N LEU A 414 18.22 -23.10 -3.25
CA LEU A 414 17.43 -22.70 -4.41
C LEU A 414 18.08 -21.52 -5.13
N ALA A 415 18.53 -20.52 -4.37
CA ALA A 415 19.12 -19.31 -4.91
C ALA A 415 20.10 -18.71 -3.90
N ILE A 416 21.09 -17.98 -4.42
CA ILE A 416 21.97 -17.12 -3.64
C ILE A 416 21.94 -15.76 -4.32
N THR A 417 21.65 -14.71 -3.56
CA THR A 417 21.81 -13.34 -4.04
C THR A 417 22.79 -12.61 -3.15
N GLU A 418 23.72 -11.90 -3.77
CA GLU A 418 24.76 -11.15 -3.09
C GLU A 418 24.71 -9.68 -3.50
N THR A 419 25.12 -8.83 -2.58
CA THR A 419 25.14 -7.39 -2.78
C THR A 419 26.13 -6.73 -1.83
N GLU A 420 26.45 -5.47 -2.09
CA GLU A 420 27.43 -4.70 -1.32
C GLU A 420 26.89 -3.32 -0.96
N ILE A 421 27.26 -2.84 0.22
CA ILE A 421 27.03 -1.47 0.65
C ILE A 421 28.33 -0.85 1.13
N ASP A 422 28.48 0.45 0.95
CA ASP A 422 29.57 1.20 1.57
C ASP A 422 29.44 1.11 3.09
N LYS A 423 30.57 1.19 3.81
CA LYS A 423 30.55 1.29 5.26
C LYS A 423 29.96 2.65 5.67
N PRO A 424 29.00 2.69 6.61
CA PRO A 424 28.46 3.96 7.08
C PRO A 424 29.56 4.79 7.77
N THR A 425 29.61 6.08 7.47
CA THR A 425 30.56 7.03 8.08
C THR A 425 29.90 8.10 8.92
N GLN A 426 28.57 8.17 8.91
CA GLN A 426 27.80 9.21 9.58
C GLN A 426 26.82 8.61 10.59
N TYR A 427 26.36 9.42 11.53
CA TYR A 427 25.29 9.08 12.47
C TYR A 427 24.00 9.78 12.05
N LEU A 428 22.86 9.10 12.22
CA LEU A 428 21.56 9.76 12.14
C LEU A 428 21.37 10.56 13.43
N ASP A 429 21.33 11.87 13.31
CA ASP A 429 21.38 12.79 14.45
C ASP A 429 19.99 13.20 14.99
N TYR A 430 18.90 12.57 14.51
CA TYR A 430 17.54 12.83 14.99
C TYR A 430 16.71 11.56 15.09
N ILE A 431 15.64 11.62 15.87
CA ILE A 431 14.81 10.48 16.26
C ILE A 431 13.36 10.95 16.34
N THR A 432 12.42 10.11 15.92
CA THR A 432 10.98 10.37 16.03
C THR A 432 10.30 9.35 16.94
N ILE A 433 9.35 9.80 17.75
CA ILE A 433 8.43 8.99 18.56
C ILE A 433 6.98 9.44 18.36
N ALA A 434 6.13 8.52 17.93
CA ALA A 434 4.70 8.73 17.79
C ALA A 434 3.94 8.48 19.12
N PRO A 435 2.74 9.06 19.33
CA PRO A 435 1.97 8.92 20.57
C PRO A 435 1.70 7.49 21.05
N ASP A 436 1.46 6.55 20.14
CA ASP A 436 1.20 5.14 20.46
C ASP A 436 2.47 4.38 20.90
N GLN A 437 3.64 4.87 20.51
CA GLN A 437 4.94 4.31 20.87
C GLN A 437 5.39 4.67 22.30
N TYR A 438 4.66 5.52 23.02
CA TYR A 438 4.93 5.80 24.44
C TYR A 438 4.52 4.64 25.36
N GLY A 439 3.76 3.65 24.88
CA GLY A 439 3.26 2.56 25.71
C GLY A 439 2.33 3.01 26.85
N PHE A 440 1.82 4.24 26.78
CA PHE A 440 0.91 4.79 27.76
C PHE A 440 -0.47 4.17 27.60
N TYR A 441 -1.11 3.80 28.71
CA TYR A 441 -2.50 3.40 28.71
C TYR A 441 -3.44 4.62 28.59
N ASP A 442 -4.68 4.37 28.19
CA ASP A 442 -5.74 5.39 28.16
C ASP A 442 -6.20 5.73 29.58
N GLY A 443 -5.77 6.90 30.05
CA GLY A 443 -6.14 7.44 31.35
C GLY A 443 -5.07 8.34 31.95
N TYR A 444 -5.42 9.00 33.05
CA TYR A 444 -4.56 9.98 33.72
C TYR A 444 -4.02 9.38 35.02
N PRO A 445 -2.79 8.87 35.07
CA PRO A 445 -2.21 8.34 36.30
C PRO A 445 -2.11 9.43 37.37
N THR A 446 -2.52 9.11 38.60
CA THR A 446 -2.48 10.02 39.76
C THR A 446 -1.75 9.44 40.97
N ASN A 447 -1.15 8.25 40.82
CA ASN A 447 -0.51 7.56 41.95
C ASN A 447 0.91 8.09 42.21
N ALA A 448 1.38 7.98 43.46
CA ALA A 448 2.72 8.41 43.84
C ALA A 448 3.84 7.68 43.07
N LEU A 449 3.58 6.48 42.54
CA LEU A 449 4.52 5.74 41.70
C LEU A 449 4.77 6.45 40.37
N SER A 450 3.71 6.98 39.72
CA SER A 450 3.80 7.74 38.49
C SER A 450 4.49 9.10 38.66
N LEU A 451 4.44 9.66 39.88
CA LEU A 451 5.08 10.93 40.23
C LEU A 451 6.57 10.78 40.56
N ASN A 452 7.02 9.62 41.03
CA ASN A 452 8.38 9.47 41.60
C ASN A 452 9.27 8.44 40.89
N ASN A 453 8.73 7.59 40.01
CA ASN A 453 9.49 6.55 39.34
C ASN A 453 9.39 6.67 37.82
N TYR A 454 10.54 6.92 37.18
CA TYR A 454 10.67 6.77 35.74
C TYR A 454 10.27 5.35 35.34
N THR A 455 9.23 5.24 34.54
CA THR A 455 8.50 3.98 34.36
C THR A 455 8.62 3.41 32.96
N TYR A 456 9.13 4.17 32.00
CA TYR A 456 9.11 3.75 30.59
C TYR A 456 10.42 4.03 29.87
N ILE A 457 10.90 3.04 29.12
CA ILE A 457 11.97 3.16 28.14
C ILE A 457 11.37 2.78 26.78
N PRO A 458 11.03 3.74 25.89
CA PRO A 458 10.88 3.39 24.49
C PRO A 458 12.27 2.97 24.01
N THR A 459 12.41 1.69 23.67
CA THR A 459 13.56 1.28 22.85
C THR A 459 13.13 1.55 21.43
N LEU A 460 13.58 2.67 20.88
CA LEU A 460 13.29 3.02 19.50
C LEU A 460 14.15 2.16 18.57
N ASP A 461 13.71 1.97 17.33
CA ASP A 461 14.31 1.03 16.37
C ASP A 461 15.81 1.29 16.09
N ASN A 462 16.29 2.50 16.39
CA ASN A 462 17.69 2.92 16.27
C ASN A 462 18.53 2.73 17.55
N GLY A 463 18.00 2.06 18.58
CA GLY A 463 18.72 1.76 19.82
C GLY A 463 18.86 2.93 20.79
N TYR A 464 18.29 4.09 20.47
CA TYR A 464 18.14 5.17 21.45
C TYR A 464 17.06 4.83 22.48
N ALA A 465 17.34 5.27 23.69
CA ALA A 465 16.49 5.05 24.84
C ALA A 465 16.44 6.34 25.65
N PHE A 466 15.23 6.78 25.96
CA PHE A 466 15.00 7.80 26.96
C PHE A 466 14.05 7.26 28.02
N ARG A 467 13.90 7.99 29.11
CA ARG A 467 12.99 7.62 30.19
C ARG A 467 11.93 8.68 30.36
N THR A 468 10.71 8.27 30.64
CA THR A 468 9.65 9.22 30.98
C THR A 468 9.18 9.10 32.42
N LEU A 469 8.91 10.25 33.04
CA LEU A 469 8.19 10.38 34.31
C LEU A 469 6.90 11.17 34.03
N ARG A 470 5.75 10.70 34.51
CA ARG A 470 4.46 11.29 34.11
C ARG A 470 3.46 11.36 35.24
N PHE A 471 2.78 12.49 35.35
CA PHE A 471 1.65 12.68 36.26
C PHE A 471 0.50 13.33 35.50
N ARG A 472 -0.67 12.70 35.56
CA ARG A 472 -1.84 13.09 34.77
C ARG A 472 -1.52 13.33 33.29
N ALA A 473 -0.77 12.40 32.70
CA ALA A 473 -0.51 12.33 31.27
C ALA A 473 -0.74 10.90 30.76
N GLY A 474 -1.49 10.72 29.67
CA GLY A 474 -1.81 9.39 29.12
C GLY A 474 -2.17 9.40 27.64
N TYR A 475 -2.31 8.21 27.05
CA TYR A 475 -2.63 8.05 25.63
C TYR A 475 -4.16 8.01 25.45
N ILE A 476 -4.75 9.18 25.28
CA ILE A 476 -6.20 9.35 25.42
C ILE A 476 -6.90 9.05 24.10
N HIS A 477 -7.93 8.20 24.16
CA HIS A 477 -8.76 7.78 23.02
C HIS A 477 -7.97 7.13 21.87
N LYS A 478 -6.75 6.67 22.14
CA LYS A 478 -5.81 6.19 21.11
C LYS A 478 -5.51 7.22 20.02
N GLU A 479 -5.48 8.50 20.40
CA GLU A 479 -5.16 9.61 19.50
C GLU A 479 -3.79 10.21 19.87
N TYR A 480 -3.68 10.79 21.07
CA TYR A 480 -2.52 11.59 21.47
C TYR A 480 -2.08 11.33 22.90
N VAL A 481 -0.84 11.72 23.23
CA VAL A 481 -0.43 11.88 24.62
C VAL A 481 -1.00 13.19 25.15
N VAL A 482 -1.79 13.13 26.22
CA VAL A 482 -2.52 14.29 26.73
C VAL A 482 -2.22 14.51 28.19
N LEU A 483 -1.77 15.72 28.53
CA LEU A 483 -1.67 16.20 29.90
C LEU A 483 -3.01 16.82 30.30
N SER A 484 -3.45 16.65 31.56
CA SER A 484 -4.64 17.33 32.08
C SER A 484 -4.42 17.79 33.52
N CYS A 485 -4.22 19.09 33.72
CA CYS A 485 -3.95 19.64 35.05
C CYS A 485 -5.20 20.02 35.84
N ILE A 486 -6.34 20.24 35.19
CA ILE A 486 -7.57 20.71 35.87
C ILE A 486 -8.55 19.55 36.02
N ARG A 487 -8.82 19.18 37.28
CA ARG A 487 -9.95 18.35 37.75
C ARG A 487 -10.08 18.57 39.26
N ASP A 488 -11.22 18.27 39.84
CA ASP A 488 -11.42 18.30 41.28
C ASP A 488 -10.27 17.59 42.04
N ASN A 489 -9.64 18.32 42.97
CA ASN A 489 -8.41 17.95 43.72
C ASN A 489 -7.10 17.81 42.91
N TYR A 490 -7.07 18.30 41.67
CA TYR A 490 -5.87 18.32 40.84
C TYR A 490 -5.66 19.69 40.20
N SER A 491 -4.42 20.15 40.28
CA SER A 491 -3.99 21.45 39.74
C SER A 491 -2.65 21.36 39.02
N TYR A 492 -2.19 20.14 38.72
CA TYR A 492 -0.86 19.86 38.19
C TYR A 492 -0.88 18.66 37.25
N ALA A 493 -0.12 18.75 36.16
CA ALA A 493 0.20 17.63 35.27
C ALA A 493 1.60 17.81 34.69
N SER A 494 2.31 16.71 34.47
CA SER A 494 3.64 16.76 33.85
C SER A 494 3.95 15.52 33.02
N LEU A 495 4.76 15.73 31.99
CA LEU A 495 5.42 14.68 31.23
C LEU A 495 6.88 15.08 31.04
N GLU A 496 7.76 14.33 31.66
CA GLU A 496 9.18 14.58 31.71
C GLU A 496 9.93 13.52 30.90
N TYR A 497 11.00 13.95 30.24
CA TYR A 497 11.90 13.15 29.42
C TYR A 497 13.31 13.26 29.98
N ALA A 498 13.97 12.13 30.16
CA ALA A 498 15.36 12.04 30.59
C ALA A 498 16.16 11.17 29.61
N PHE A 499 17.26 11.71 29.11
CA PHE A 499 18.09 11.10 28.08
C PHE A 499 19.45 10.70 28.64
N SER A 500 20.05 9.63 28.10
CA SER A 500 21.44 9.26 28.39
C SER A 500 22.45 10.00 27.50
N THR A 501 21.98 10.60 26.41
CA THR A 501 22.75 11.42 25.46
C THR A 501 22.04 12.76 25.37
N PRO A 502 22.75 13.91 25.44
CA PRO A 502 22.07 15.18 25.50
C PRO A 502 21.44 15.54 24.15
N VAL A 503 20.30 16.21 24.22
CA VAL A 503 19.51 16.65 23.06
C VAL A 503 19.76 18.14 22.84
N THR A 504 19.91 18.55 21.58
CA THR A 504 20.12 19.96 21.20
C THR A 504 18.89 20.60 20.57
N LYS A 505 17.97 19.79 20.03
CA LYS A 505 16.74 20.23 19.37
C LYS A 505 15.65 19.19 19.52
N ILE A 506 14.41 19.65 19.67
CA ILE A 506 13.21 18.82 19.46
C ILE A 506 12.30 19.48 18.43
N GLU A 507 11.57 18.66 17.68
CA GLU A 507 10.45 19.09 16.82
C GLU A 507 9.23 18.38 17.37
N VAL A 508 8.16 19.09 17.76
CA VAL A 508 7.05 18.46 18.48
C VAL A 508 5.70 19.03 18.05
N ASP A 509 4.76 18.14 17.78
CA ASP A 509 3.38 18.51 17.45
C ASP A 509 2.58 18.81 18.73
N LEU A 510 2.06 20.03 18.82
CA LEU A 510 1.33 20.50 19.99
C LEU A 510 0.00 21.16 19.61
N SER A 511 -1.00 20.98 20.47
CA SER A 511 -2.26 21.72 20.43
C SER A 511 -2.94 21.72 21.81
N PHE A 512 -3.96 22.54 22.01
CA PHE A 512 -4.98 22.24 23.02
C PHE A 512 -5.84 21.05 22.56
N TRP A 513 -6.53 20.41 23.51
CA TRP A 513 -7.49 19.34 23.17
C TRP A 513 -8.69 19.84 22.35
N ARG A 514 -9.08 21.09 22.60
CA ARG A 514 -10.18 21.85 21.99
C ARG A 514 -10.02 23.32 22.37
N ASP A 515 -10.97 24.14 21.94
CA ASP A 515 -11.08 25.57 22.24
C ASP A 515 -10.64 25.92 23.68
N LYS A 516 -9.76 26.92 23.79
CA LYS A 516 -9.06 27.29 25.02
C LYS A 516 -10.04 27.72 26.11
N ALA A 517 -11.16 28.34 25.75
CA ALA A 517 -12.21 28.69 26.71
C ALA A 517 -12.83 27.44 27.36
N TYR A 518 -12.87 26.32 26.64
CA TYR A 518 -13.34 25.05 27.20
C TYR A 518 -12.28 24.29 27.99
N GLU A 519 -10.99 24.53 27.74
CA GLU A 519 -9.89 24.00 28.55
C GLU A 519 -9.65 24.82 29.82
N LEU A 520 -10.26 26.01 29.91
CA LEU A 520 -10.32 26.89 31.07
C LEU A 520 -8.97 27.50 31.48
N PHE A 521 -7.94 27.48 30.65
CA PHE A 521 -6.68 28.14 30.99
C PHE A 521 -6.85 29.67 31.09
N THR A 522 -6.34 30.27 32.17
CA THR A 522 -6.29 31.72 32.39
C THR A 522 -4.85 32.21 32.30
N LYS A 523 -4.55 33.06 31.31
CA LYS A 523 -3.19 33.49 30.94
C LYS A 523 -2.41 34.15 32.11
N ASP A 524 -3.12 34.74 33.07
CA ASP A 524 -2.49 35.55 34.12
C ASP A 524 -2.10 34.75 35.37
N SER A 525 -2.69 33.58 35.59
CA SER A 525 -2.49 32.75 36.80
C SER A 525 -1.98 31.34 36.50
N ASP A 526 -2.25 30.84 35.30
CA ASP A 526 -1.95 29.47 34.92
C ASP A 526 -0.62 29.36 34.19
N LYS A 527 -0.01 28.18 34.29
CA LYS A 527 1.25 27.84 33.63
C LYS A 527 1.04 26.63 32.73
N ALA A 528 1.44 26.77 31.48
CA ALA A 528 1.70 25.63 30.61
C ALA A 528 3.03 25.90 29.91
N GLU A 529 4.04 25.09 30.23
CA GLU A 529 5.42 25.41 29.88
C GLU A 529 6.16 24.15 29.42
N LEU A 530 7.04 24.32 28.42
CA LEU A 530 8.20 23.44 28.28
C LEU A 530 9.30 23.98 29.19
N GLN A 531 9.83 23.12 30.03
CA GLN A 531 10.94 23.43 30.92
C GLN A 531 12.11 22.52 30.61
N ILE A 532 13.33 23.04 30.75
CA ILE A 532 14.58 22.29 30.62
C ILE A 532 15.22 22.11 31.98
N TRP A 533 15.87 20.96 32.17
CA TRP A 533 16.63 20.69 33.38
C TRP A 533 18.02 21.34 33.25
N LYS A 534 18.27 22.39 34.03
CA LYS A 534 19.54 23.12 33.98
C LYS A 534 20.65 22.34 34.71
N ASP A 535 21.84 22.32 34.10
CA ASP A 535 23.11 21.85 34.67
C ASP A 535 23.13 20.38 35.17
N TYR A 536 22.42 19.46 34.52
CA TYR A 536 22.35 18.03 34.92
C TYR A 536 23.71 17.37 35.21
N GLU A 537 24.78 17.79 34.52
CA GLU A 537 26.14 17.25 34.67
C GLU A 537 27.05 18.00 35.66
N ASN A 538 26.64 19.19 36.14
CA ASN A 538 27.51 20.01 36.98
C ASN A 538 26.89 20.29 38.36
N PRO A 539 27.02 19.35 39.30
CA PRO A 539 26.44 19.42 40.66
C PRO A 539 26.96 20.56 41.54
N THR A 540 27.85 21.41 41.03
CA THR A 540 28.46 22.51 41.76
C THR A 540 27.84 23.88 41.48
N ASN A 541 26.89 23.99 40.53
CA ASN A 541 26.16 25.23 40.28
C ASN A 541 25.06 25.43 41.33
N GLU A 542 24.86 26.67 41.80
CA GLU A 542 23.84 27.03 42.80
C GLU A 542 22.40 26.75 42.32
N ASN A 543 22.19 26.58 41.00
CA ASN A 543 20.90 26.21 40.41
C ASN A 543 20.85 24.75 39.92
N TYR A 544 21.75 23.89 40.40
CA TYR A 544 21.74 22.46 40.08
C TYR A 544 20.44 21.81 40.54
N GLY A 545 19.72 21.17 39.61
CA GLY A 545 18.44 20.52 39.92
C GLY A 545 17.20 21.36 39.62
N GLU A 546 17.34 22.56 39.04
CA GLU A 546 16.21 23.43 38.75
C GLU A 546 15.65 23.27 37.32
N TRP A 547 14.32 23.32 37.22
CA TRP A 547 13.59 23.37 35.96
C TRP A 547 13.39 24.81 35.53
N VAL A 548 13.90 25.16 34.35
CA VAL A 548 13.83 26.53 33.81
C VAL A 548 12.91 26.57 32.60
N LYS A 549 12.02 27.57 32.55
CA LYS A 549 11.12 27.77 31.40
C LYS A 549 11.93 28.02 30.13
N LYS A 550 11.67 27.21 29.10
CA LYS A 550 12.22 27.37 27.75
C LYS A 550 11.15 27.79 26.75
N PHE A 551 9.91 27.33 26.92
CA PHE A 551 8.82 27.62 25.99
C PHE A 551 7.51 27.83 26.77
N ASP A 552 6.77 28.88 26.45
CA ASP A 552 5.51 29.24 27.12
C ASP A 552 4.33 28.89 26.22
N LEU A 553 3.59 27.83 26.55
CA LEU A 553 2.53 27.28 25.71
C LEU A 553 1.23 28.12 25.77
N LEU A 554 1.09 29.03 26.75
CA LEU A 554 -0.07 29.92 26.85
C LEU A 554 0.17 31.29 26.21
N SER A 555 1.43 31.57 25.82
CA SER A 555 1.80 32.81 25.14
C SER A 555 1.06 32.96 23.81
N SER A 556 0.66 34.20 23.51
CA SER A 556 0.11 34.56 22.21
C SER A 556 1.13 34.41 21.08
N GLU A 557 2.42 34.44 21.39
CA GLU A 557 3.50 34.21 20.42
C GLU A 557 3.58 32.75 19.99
N THR A 558 3.38 31.84 20.93
CA THR A 558 3.32 30.39 20.65
C THR A 558 2.11 30.04 19.80
N ASN A 559 0.99 30.74 20.01
CA ASN A 559 -0.24 30.60 19.24
C ASN A 559 -0.67 29.13 19.07
N LEU A 560 -0.76 28.42 20.20
CA LEU A 560 -1.05 27.00 20.22
C LEU A 560 -2.43 26.72 19.60
N PRO A 561 -2.56 25.80 18.62
CA PRO A 561 -3.85 25.51 17.99
C PRO A 561 -4.89 25.03 19.00
N GLU A 562 -6.13 25.47 18.83
CA GLU A 562 -7.23 25.11 19.72
C GLU A 562 -8.07 23.92 19.20
N ASP A 563 -7.54 23.16 18.25
CA ASP A 563 -8.15 21.92 17.75
C ASP A 563 -7.09 20.82 17.68
N ARG A 564 -7.31 19.73 18.42
CA ARG A 564 -6.41 18.57 18.42
C ARG A 564 -6.32 17.84 17.10
N ASN A 565 -7.27 18.04 16.18
CA ASN A 565 -7.20 17.45 14.85
C ASN A 565 -6.34 18.28 13.89
N ASN A 566 -5.80 19.42 14.35
CA ASN A 566 -4.99 20.33 13.56
C ASN A 566 -3.83 20.86 14.41
N GLN A 567 -2.92 19.97 14.80
CA GLN A 567 -1.72 20.33 15.57
C GLN A 567 -0.73 21.16 14.72
N THR A 568 0.16 21.87 15.39
CA THR A 568 1.28 22.58 14.76
C THR A 568 2.59 22.02 15.29
N THR A 569 3.54 21.78 14.40
CA THR A 569 4.90 21.36 14.76
C THR A 569 5.71 22.56 15.23
N TYR A 570 6.30 22.43 16.42
CA TYR A 570 7.17 23.43 17.02
C TYR A 570 8.61 22.94 17.03
N THR A 571 9.51 23.68 16.39
CA THR A 571 10.96 23.45 16.48
C THR A 571 11.51 24.22 17.68
N ILE A 572 12.04 23.50 18.66
CA ILE A 572 12.61 24.07 19.88
C ILE A 572 14.09 23.71 19.95
N GLU A 573 14.94 24.71 19.75
CA GLU A 573 16.40 24.58 19.89
C GLU A 573 16.84 24.96 21.31
N PHE A 574 17.69 24.13 21.90
CA PHE A 574 18.28 24.38 23.21
C PHE A 574 19.61 25.11 23.05
N ASP A 575 19.79 26.20 23.81
CA ASP A 575 20.99 27.04 23.72
C ASP A 575 22.26 26.28 24.14
N THR A 576 22.07 25.25 24.96
CA THR A 576 23.07 24.25 25.35
C THR A 576 22.42 22.86 25.28
N PRO A 577 23.18 21.79 24.97
CA PRO A 577 22.66 20.43 25.00
C PRO A 577 22.04 20.09 26.36
N VAL A 578 20.84 19.49 26.39
CA VAL A 578 20.11 19.16 27.63
C VAL A 578 19.91 17.66 27.79
N TYR A 579 20.03 17.17 29.03
CA TYR A 579 19.76 15.77 29.37
C TYR A 579 18.31 15.49 29.77
N GLY A 580 17.51 16.54 29.97
CA GLY A 580 16.10 16.39 30.26
C GLY A 580 15.30 17.66 30.00
N PHE A 581 14.06 17.45 29.57
CA PHE A 581 13.04 18.48 29.43
C PHE A 581 11.71 17.93 29.92
N ARG A 582 10.75 18.81 30.21
CA ARG A 582 9.38 18.41 30.56
C ARG A 582 8.35 19.37 30.02
N PHE A 583 7.17 18.83 29.71
CA PHE A 583 5.94 19.61 29.64
C PHE A 583 5.32 19.65 31.03
N CYS A 584 5.07 20.86 31.53
CA CYS A 584 4.57 21.09 32.88
C CYS A 584 3.37 22.02 32.84
N LEU A 585 2.26 21.58 33.42
CA LEU A 585 1.02 22.34 33.54
C LEU A 585 0.71 22.55 35.01
N SER A 586 0.42 23.79 35.41
CA SER A 586 0.02 24.12 36.78
C SER A 586 -0.99 25.25 36.79
N VAL A 587 -2.02 25.12 37.63
CA VAL A 587 -3.08 26.12 37.80
C VAL A 587 -3.34 26.35 39.29
N GLU A 588 -4.12 27.37 39.62
CA GLU A 588 -4.78 27.41 40.93
C GLU A 588 -5.81 26.28 41.05
N ALA A 589 -5.96 25.70 42.24
CA ALA A 589 -6.89 24.60 42.47
C ALA A 589 -8.33 25.02 42.14
N ARG A 590 -9.04 24.20 41.36
CA ARG A 590 -10.40 24.48 40.93
C ARG A 590 -11.35 23.45 41.50
N GLU A 591 -12.26 23.91 42.36
CA GLU A 591 -13.29 23.07 42.96
C GLU A 591 -14.41 22.80 41.96
N ASN A 592 -15.09 21.65 42.12
CA ASN A 592 -16.30 21.29 41.37
C ASN A 592 -16.10 21.00 39.87
N VAL A 593 -14.86 20.86 39.40
CA VAL A 593 -14.57 20.47 38.01
C VAL A 593 -14.48 18.94 37.89
N THR A 594 -15.60 18.29 37.57
CA THR A 594 -15.70 16.81 37.55
C THR A 594 -15.12 16.15 36.30
N THR A 595 -14.87 16.92 35.24
CA THR A 595 -14.29 16.44 33.96
C THR A 595 -12.85 16.91 33.79
N ASN A 596 -12.06 16.18 32.99
CA ASN A 596 -10.68 16.57 32.72
C ASN A 596 -10.64 17.82 31.83
N LYS A 597 -9.91 18.84 32.29
CA LYS A 597 -9.72 20.15 31.67
C LYS A 597 -8.23 20.53 31.71
N GLY A 598 -7.89 21.70 31.17
CA GLY A 598 -6.51 22.19 31.10
C GLY A 598 -5.63 21.23 30.30
N ARG A 599 -6.08 20.84 29.10
CA ARG A 599 -5.45 19.79 28.30
C ARG A 599 -4.63 20.30 27.15
N ILE A 600 -3.41 19.75 27.07
CA ILE A 600 -2.48 19.91 25.96
C ILE A 600 -2.23 18.53 25.36
N CYS A 601 -2.33 18.44 24.04
CA CYS A 601 -2.03 17.26 23.24
C CYS A 601 -0.59 17.35 22.75
N ILE A 602 0.13 16.24 22.87
CA ILE A 602 1.45 16.00 22.32
C ILE A 602 1.29 14.91 21.25
N GLY A 603 1.61 15.28 20.02
CA GLY A 603 1.62 14.41 18.84
C GLY A 603 2.99 13.77 18.62
N ASP A 604 3.41 13.72 17.37
CA ASP A 604 4.73 13.22 17.00
C ASP A 604 5.82 14.16 17.53
N MET A 605 6.95 13.58 17.95
CA MET A 605 8.12 14.31 18.45
C MET A 605 9.42 13.73 17.92
#